data_AF-A0A922Y6E4-F1
#
_entry.id   AF-A0A922Y6E4-F1
#
_cell.length_a   1.000
_cell.length_b   1.000
_cell.length_c   1.000
_cell.angle_alpha   90.00
_cell.angle_beta   90.00
_cell.angle_gamma   90.00
#
_symmetry.space_group_name_H-M   'P 1'
#
loop_
_entity.id
_entity.type
_entity.pdbx_description
1 polymer ?
#
loop_
_entity_poly.entity_id
_entity_poly.type
_entity_poly.pdbx_seq_one_letter_code
_entity_poly.pdbx_strand_id
1 'polypeptide(L)' 'FADMPIVRKRIDNAGLGCVLSNSFGFGGTNATIVMKRLEA' A
#
# COMPACT_ATOMS: atom_id res chain seq x y z
N PHE A 1 -9.94 3.08 -16.33
CA PHE A 1 -8.59 2.48 -16.17
C PHE A 1 -7.46 3.47 -16.46
N ALA A 2 -7.66 4.54 -17.23
CA ALA A 2 -6.62 5.52 -17.52
C ALA A 2 -6.22 6.39 -16.32
N ASP A 3 -7.06 6.47 -15.28
CA ASP A 3 -6.87 7.42 -14.17
C ASP A 3 -6.34 6.79 -12.87
N MET A 4 -5.99 5.50 -12.86
CA MET A 4 -5.41 4.85 -11.68
C MET A 4 -3.88 4.95 -11.75
N PRO A 5 -3.20 5.51 -10.72
CA PRO A 5 -1.75 5.68 -10.71
C PRO A 5 -1.01 4.37 -10.40
N ILE A 6 -1.24 3.35 -11.22
CA ILE A 6 -0.61 2.04 -11.06
C ILE A 6 0.86 2.15 -11.47
N VAL A 7 1.76 1.88 -10.53
CA VAL A 7 3.19 1.90 -10.76
C VAL A 7 3.58 0.75 -11.70
N ARG A 8 4.21 1.06 -12.84
CA ARG A 8 4.59 0.10 -13.89
C ARG A 8 6.09 -0.23 -13.93
N LYS A 9 6.89 0.51 -13.17
CA LYS A 9 8.36 0.36 -13.03
C LYS A 9 8.76 0.61 -11.59
N ARG A 10 9.85 0.00 -11.13
CA ARG A 10 10.38 0.22 -9.79
C ARG A 10 10.70 1.70 -9.58
N ILE A 11 10.33 2.24 -8.41
CA ILE A 11 10.69 3.59 -7.97
C ILE A 11 11.76 3.43 -6.89
N ASP A 12 12.99 3.83 -7.20
CA ASP A 12 14.08 3.83 -6.24
C ASP A 12 14.04 5.11 -5.38
N ASN A 13 14.45 5.01 -4.11
CA ASN A 13 14.48 6.13 -3.16
C ASN A 13 13.12 6.85 -2.96
N ALA A 14 12.00 6.11 -2.96
CA ALA A 14 10.63 6.65 -2.93
C ALA A 14 10.22 7.40 -1.64
N GLY A 15 11.03 7.42 -0.59
CA GLY A 15 10.76 8.19 0.63
C GLY A 15 9.48 7.80 1.38
N LEU A 16 9.06 6.53 1.33
CA LEU A 16 7.81 6.06 1.94
C LEU A 16 7.85 6.24 3.48
N GLY A 17 6.99 7.11 4.00
CA GLY A 17 6.81 7.32 5.45
C GLY A 17 5.56 6.65 6.04
N CYS A 18 4.58 6.32 5.20
CA CYS A 18 3.34 5.65 5.58
C CYS A 18 2.90 4.72 4.43
N VAL A 19 2.45 3.51 4.77
CA VAL A 19 2.02 2.50 3.80
C VAL A 19 0.75 1.79 4.29
N LEU A 20 -0.03 1.28 3.34
CA LEU A 20 -1.26 0.52 3.58
C LEU A 20 -1.10 -0.85 2.92
N SER A 21 -1.42 -1.92 3.65
CA SER A 21 -1.57 -3.27 3.12
C SER A 21 -2.99 -3.77 3.35
N ASN A 22 -3.73 -4.05 2.27
CA ASN A 22 -5.06 -4.63 2.31
C ASN A 22 -5.03 -6.11 1.89
N SER A 23 -5.88 -6.92 2.49
CA SER A 23 -6.07 -8.33 2.17
C SER A 23 -7.55 -8.67 2.12
N PHE A 24 -7.96 -9.42 1.09
CA PHE A 24 -9.33 -9.84 0.84
C PHE A 24 -9.35 -11.36 0.63
N GLY A 25 -9.99 -12.08 1.54
CA GLY A 25 -10.07 -13.54 1.53
C GLY A 25 -11.42 -14.05 1.00
N PHE A 26 -11.42 -15.29 0.52
CA PHE A 26 -12.66 -15.99 0.20
C PHE A 26 -13.58 -16.09 1.43
N GLY A 27 -14.89 -16.06 1.20
CA GLY A 27 -15.87 -15.97 2.27
C GLY A 27 -16.09 -14.56 2.82
N GLY A 28 -15.47 -13.53 2.23
CA GLY A 28 -15.75 -12.13 2.54
C GLY A 28 -14.96 -11.57 3.73
N THR A 29 -13.92 -12.26 4.19
CA THR A 29 -13.03 -11.75 5.25
C THR A 29 -12.10 -10.69 4.67
N ASN A 30 -12.12 -9.49 5.25
CA ASN A 30 -11.29 -8.36 4.84
C ASN A 30 -10.44 -7.89 6.01
N ALA A 31 -9.16 -7.60 5.77
CA ALA A 31 -8.27 -7.03 6.77
C ALA A 31 -7.35 -5.98 6.14
N THR A 32 -7.13 -4.88 6.86
CA THR A 32 -6.26 -3.78 6.42
C THR A 32 -5.34 -3.38 7.56
N ILE A 33 -4.05 -3.20 7.24
CA ILE A 33 -3.05 -2.69 8.16
C ILE A 33 -2.46 -1.41 7.58
N VAL A 34 -2.38 -0.36 8.40
CA VAL A 34 -1.67 0.88 8.09
C VAL A 34 -0.42 0.95 8.97
N MET A 35 0.73 1.15 8.35
CA MET A 35 2.03 1.23 9.02
C MET A 35 2.66 2.58 8.72
N LYS A 36 3.07 3.29 9.77
CA LYS A 36 3.82 4.55 9.67
C LYS A 36 5.21 4.33 10.23
N ARG A 37 6.23 4.91 9.59
CA ARG A 37 7.57 5.00 10.16
C ARG A 37 7.48 5.76 11.48
N LEU A 38 7.98 5.15 12.55
CA LEU A 38 8.14 5.86 13.82
C LEU A 38 9.23 6.91 13.67
N GLU A 39 8.91 8.14 14.04
CA GLU A 39 9.86 9.25 14.07
C GLU A 39 10.41 9.33 15.50
N ALA A 40 11.74 9.50 15.62
CA ALA A 40 12.46 9.56 16.87
C ALA A 40 12.46 10.97 17.46
#